data_AF-A0AAN9SVI7-F1
#
_entry.id   AF-A0AAN9SVI7-F1
#
_cell.length_a   1.000
_cell.length_b   1.000
_cell.length_c   1.000
_cell.angle_alpha   90.00
_cell.angle_beta   90.00
_cell.angle_gamma   90.00
#
_symmetry.space_group_name_H-M   'P 1'
#
loop_
_entity.id
_entity.type
_entity.pdbx_description
1 polymer ?
#
loop_
_entity_poly.entity_id
_entity_poly.type
_entity_poly.pdbx_seq_one_letter_code
_entity_poly.pdbx_strand_id
1 'polypeptide(L)'
;MLDVLSFKMEINFKHQLSLLCVILLLPSLCTSQDSFTCSRATYYGSPDCYGNPRGACGFGEYGKTVNDGSVAGVSWLWRNGSGCGGCYQVRCKIAELCDENGAYVVVTDYGEGDRTDFIMSPRGYSRLGRNADASAQLFKYGVVDVEYRRVPCRYGGYNLLVKVHEHSRSPHYLAILILYLAGTYDVTAVELWQEECQEWRRMRRAFGTVFDAENPPRGDIKLRFQLSGNAQQYWVQSKNVISADWEAGAVYDSQIQLG
;
A
#
# COMPACT_ATOMS: atom_id res chain seq x y z
N MET A 1 25.94 -55.78 27.92
CA MET A 1 24.65 -56.38 28.33
C MET A 1 23.83 -55.29 28.98
N LEU A 2 22.86 -54.72 28.23
CA LEU A 2 21.54 -54.26 28.66
C LEU A 2 21.00 -53.25 27.63
N ASP A 3 19.77 -53.53 27.21
CA ASP A 3 19.13 -53.11 25.97
C ASP A 3 18.52 -51.70 26.03
N VAL A 4 18.52 -51.05 24.87
CA VAL A 4 17.81 -49.79 24.60
C VAL A 4 16.32 -50.09 24.43
N LEU A 5 15.49 -49.53 25.30
CA LEU A 5 14.03 -49.55 25.23
C LEU A 5 13.53 -48.85 23.95
N SER A 6 13.04 -49.63 22.99
CA SER A 6 12.27 -49.15 21.83
C SER A 6 10.80 -49.01 22.23
N PHE A 7 10.35 -47.78 22.53
CA PHE A 7 8.93 -47.47 22.66
C PHE A 7 8.29 -47.37 21.26
N LYS A 8 7.65 -48.45 20.81
CA LYS A 8 6.77 -48.44 19.62
C LYS A 8 5.37 -48.02 20.07
N MET A 9 4.95 -46.82 19.71
CA MET A 9 3.58 -46.34 19.88
C MET A 9 2.73 -46.82 18.69
N GLU A 10 1.99 -47.91 18.86
CA GLU A 10 1.04 -48.40 17.84
C GLU A 10 -0.22 -47.54 17.83
N ILE A 11 -0.28 -46.61 16.89
CA ILE A 11 -1.45 -45.76 16.66
C ILE A 11 -2.48 -46.56 15.84
N ASN A 12 -3.64 -46.83 16.42
CA ASN A 12 -4.73 -47.62 15.84
C ASN A 12 -5.21 -47.05 14.48
N PHE A 13 -5.48 -47.91 13.49
CA PHE A 13 -5.95 -47.55 12.14
C PHE A 13 -7.23 -46.68 12.13
N LYS A 14 -8.09 -46.82 13.14
CA LYS A 14 -9.26 -45.94 13.33
C LYS A 14 -8.88 -44.50 13.70
N HIS A 15 -7.79 -44.31 14.44
CA HIS A 15 -7.26 -42.97 14.74
C HIS A 15 -6.59 -42.33 13.53
N GLN A 16 -5.95 -43.14 12.66
CA GLN A 16 -5.38 -42.68 11.40
C GLN A 16 -6.47 -42.13 10.46
N LEU A 17 -7.59 -42.85 10.27
CA LEU A 17 -8.72 -42.36 9.46
C LEU A 17 -9.41 -41.14 10.10
N SER A 18 -9.53 -41.10 11.43
CA SER A 18 -10.12 -39.96 12.14
C SER A 18 -9.28 -38.69 11.99
N LEU A 19 -7.95 -38.79 12.13
CA LEU A 19 -7.02 -37.69 11.85
C LEU A 19 -7.08 -37.25 10.38
N LEU A 20 -7.15 -38.20 9.43
CA LEU A 20 -7.27 -37.88 8.01
C LEU A 20 -8.59 -37.15 7.70
N CYS A 21 -9.70 -37.56 8.33
CA CYS A 21 -10.98 -36.88 8.23
C CYS A 21 -10.95 -35.48 8.86
N VAL A 22 -10.31 -35.28 10.01
CA VAL A 22 -10.17 -33.94 10.63
C VAL A 22 -9.29 -33.02 9.76
N ILE A 23 -8.28 -33.55 9.08
CA ILE A 23 -7.42 -32.80 8.15
C ILE A 23 -8.18 -32.46 6.86
N LEU A 24 -9.04 -33.35 6.36
CA LEU A 24 -9.89 -33.12 5.17
C LEU A 24 -11.15 -32.30 5.47
N LEU A 25 -11.58 -32.23 6.74
CA LEU A 25 -12.71 -31.45 7.24
C LEU A 25 -12.30 -30.12 7.86
N LEU A 26 -11.01 -29.72 7.81
CA LEU A 26 -10.63 -28.32 7.93
C LEU A 26 -11.13 -27.65 6.66
N PRO A 27 -12.32 -27.02 6.66
CA PRO A 27 -12.69 -26.19 5.53
C PRO A 27 -11.62 -25.10 5.52
N SER A 28 -11.09 -24.82 4.33
CA SER A 28 -10.39 -23.59 4.02
C SER A 28 -10.87 -22.46 4.92
N LEU A 29 -10.09 -22.12 5.94
CA LEU A 29 -10.19 -20.85 6.64
C LEU A 29 -9.81 -19.82 5.59
N CYS A 30 -10.80 -19.48 4.76
CA CYS A 30 -10.82 -18.24 4.04
C CYS A 30 -10.73 -17.19 5.13
N THR A 31 -9.51 -16.71 5.38
CA THR A 31 -9.28 -15.56 6.23
C THR A 31 -9.92 -14.40 5.49
N SER A 32 -11.22 -14.22 5.73
CA SER A 32 -11.91 -13.02 5.36
C SER A 32 -11.12 -11.88 6.01
N GLN A 33 -10.40 -11.07 5.22
CA GLN A 33 -9.69 -9.86 5.67
C GLN A 33 -10.69 -8.76 6.10
N ASP A 34 -11.79 -9.14 6.73
CA ASP A 34 -12.88 -8.25 7.11
C ASP A 34 -12.80 -7.85 8.59
N SER A 35 -11.84 -8.41 9.35
CA SER A 35 -11.59 -8.01 10.72
C SER A 35 -10.79 -6.72 10.77
N PHE A 36 -11.20 -5.83 11.67
CA PHE A 36 -10.44 -4.62 11.98
C PHE A 36 -9.29 -4.94 12.94
N THR A 37 -8.17 -4.22 12.76
CA THR A 37 -7.00 -4.24 13.63
C THR A 37 -7.05 -3.03 14.56
N CYS A 38 -6.92 -3.24 15.87
CA CYS A 38 -6.88 -2.15 16.85
C CYS A 38 -5.53 -1.42 16.82
N SER A 39 -5.57 -0.10 16.94
CA SER A 39 -4.38 0.76 17.01
C SER A 39 -4.76 2.14 17.57
N ARG A 40 -3.91 3.14 17.32
CA ARG A 40 -4.17 4.54 17.64
C ARG A 40 -3.92 5.42 16.43
N ALA A 41 -4.61 6.56 16.40
CA ALA A 41 -4.41 7.61 15.42
C ALA A 41 -4.17 8.95 16.11
N THR A 42 -3.34 9.77 15.48
CA THR A 42 -3.11 11.18 15.80
C THR A 42 -3.12 11.99 14.52
N TYR A 43 -2.86 13.30 14.61
CA TYR A 43 -2.72 14.18 13.47
C TYR A 43 -1.45 15.03 13.55
N TYR A 44 -1.00 15.53 12.41
CA TYR A 44 0.04 16.57 12.33
C TYR A 44 -0.56 17.92 11.98
N GLY A 45 0.17 18.99 12.29
CA GLY A 45 -0.19 20.34 11.89
C GLY A 45 0.05 20.57 10.40
N SER A 46 -0.94 21.13 9.71
CA SER A 46 -0.83 21.52 8.29
C SER A 46 -1.53 22.86 8.07
N PRO A 47 -0.87 23.86 7.44
CA PRO A 47 -1.39 25.22 7.33
C PRO A 47 -2.68 25.33 6.50
N ASP A 48 -2.91 24.39 5.58
CA ASP A 48 -4.09 24.33 4.72
C ASP A 48 -4.92 23.05 4.93
N CYS A 49 -4.64 22.33 6.02
CA CYS A 49 -5.30 21.08 6.41
C CYS A 49 -5.10 19.88 5.47
N TYR A 50 -4.32 20.03 4.39
CA TYR A 50 -4.00 18.95 3.46
C TYR A 50 -2.78 18.13 3.90
N GLY A 51 -2.41 17.16 3.05
CA GLY A 51 -1.24 16.32 3.22
C GLY A 51 0.11 17.04 3.19
N ASN A 52 1.19 16.30 3.44
CA ASN A 52 2.55 16.79 3.29
C ASN A 52 3.10 16.42 1.88
N PRO A 53 3.50 17.39 1.04
CA PRO A 53 4.06 17.07 -0.28
C PRO A 53 5.45 16.41 -0.21
N ARG A 54 6.13 16.45 0.94
CA ARG A 54 7.45 15.85 1.17
C ARG A 54 7.37 14.50 1.89
N GLY A 55 6.22 13.82 1.84
CA GLY A 55 6.05 12.53 2.47
C GLY A 55 6.98 11.45 1.89
N ALA A 56 7.33 10.48 2.72
CA ALA A 56 8.26 9.38 2.40
C ALA A 56 7.83 8.51 1.21
N CYS A 57 6.58 8.63 0.75
CA CYS A 57 6.11 7.94 -0.45
C CYS A 57 6.56 8.57 -1.78
N GLY A 58 7.03 9.82 -1.77
CA GLY A 58 7.55 10.48 -2.97
C GLY A 58 6.49 11.05 -3.92
N PHE A 59 5.24 11.16 -3.47
CA PHE A 59 4.15 11.63 -4.32
C PHE A 59 4.22 13.14 -4.69
N GLY A 60 5.04 13.93 -4.01
CA GLY A 60 5.10 15.38 -4.23
C GLY A 60 3.75 16.04 -3.91
N GLU A 61 3.42 17.09 -4.65
CA GLU A 61 2.14 17.82 -4.51
C GLU A 61 0.91 16.92 -4.71
N TYR A 62 0.99 15.84 -5.48
CA TYR A 62 -0.13 14.90 -5.61
C TYR A 62 -0.47 14.23 -4.26
N GLY A 63 0.56 13.90 -3.46
CA GLY A 63 0.37 13.25 -2.16
C GLY A 63 -0.31 14.16 -1.13
N LYS A 64 -0.26 15.47 -1.36
CA LYS A 64 -0.95 16.45 -0.52
C LYS A 64 -2.46 16.40 -0.70
N THR A 65 -2.93 16.23 -1.94
CA THR A 65 -4.35 16.41 -2.30
C THR A 65 -5.07 15.12 -2.68
N VAL A 66 -4.36 14.00 -2.86
CA VAL A 66 -4.99 12.71 -3.13
C VAL A 66 -6.07 12.41 -2.09
N ASN A 67 -7.20 11.87 -2.55
CA ASN A 67 -8.37 11.59 -1.70
C ASN A 67 -8.87 12.82 -0.93
N ASP A 68 -8.90 13.97 -1.60
CA ASP A 68 -9.28 15.28 -1.03
C ASP A 68 -8.47 15.66 0.22
N GLY A 69 -7.20 15.23 0.25
CA GLY A 69 -6.29 15.45 1.38
C GLY A 69 -6.58 14.57 2.59
N SER A 70 -7.49 13.60 2.51
CA SER A 70 -7.66 12.57 3.54
C SER A 70 -6.58 11.51 3.39
N VAL A 71 -5.43 11.79 4.00
CA VAL A 71 -4.18 11.03 3.87
C VAL A 71 -3.54 10.80 5.23
N ALA A 72 -2.62 9.85 5.31
CA ALA A 72 -1.89 9.55 6.52
C ALA A 72 -0.43 9.14 6.24
N GLY A 73 0.44 9.54 7.18
CA GLY A 73 1.66 8.79 7.45
C GLY A 73 1.32 7.56 8.27
N VAL A 74 1.98 6.44 7.98
CA VAL A 74 1.76 5.19 8.71
C VAL A 74 3.04 4.58 9.23
N SER A 75 2.94 3.81 10.32
CA SER A 75 4.08 3.11 10.92
C SER A 75 4.42 1.83 10.14
N TRP A 76 4.17 0.65 10.70
CA TRP A 76 4.55 -0.64 10.10
C TRP A 76 3.88 -0.93 8.75
N LEU A 77 2.73 -0.30 8.46
CA LEU A 77 2.03 -0.43 7.19
C LEU A 77 2.81 0.19 6.02
N TRP A 78 3.79 1.06 6.27
CA TRP A 78 4.59 1.71 5.22
C TRP A 78 5.45 0.68 4.46
N ARG A 79 5.93 -0.37 5.16
CA ARG A 79 6.67 -1.51 4.60
C ARG A 79 7.77 -1.10 3.61
N ASN A 80 8.66 -0.22 4.05
CA ASN A 80 9.74 0.33 3.22
C ASN A 80 9.28 0.88 1.86
N GLY A 81 8.13 1.57 1.85
CA GLY A 81 7.54 2.18 0.67
C GLY A 81 6.58 1.29 -0.12
N SER A 82 6.58 -0.04 0.10
CA SER A 82 5.63 -0.92 -0.61
C SER A 82 4.17 -0.70 -0.19
N GLY A 83 3.90 -0.11 0.98
CA GLY A 83 2.56 0.27 1.40
C GLY A 83 2.09 1.64 0.90
N CYS A 84 2.93 2.39 0.19
CA CYS A 84 2.59 3.70 -0.35
C CYS A 84 1.44 3.61 -1.37
N GLY A 85 0.50 4.55 -1.25
CA GLY A 85 -0.71 4.58 -2.06
C GLY A 85 -1.82 3.63 -1.57
N GLY A 86 -1.57 2.81 -0.56
CA GLY A 86 -2.58 1.93 0.03
C GLY A 86 -3.71 2.68 0.73
N CYS A 87 -4.92 2.12 0.69
CA CYS A 87 -6.10 2.74 1.29
C CYS A 87 -6.59 1.98 2.52
N TYR A 88 -6.95 2.71 3.56
CA TYR A 88 -7.42 2.16 4.82
C TYR A 88 -8.70 2.84 5.27
N GLN A 89 -9.63 2.05 5.79
CA GLN A 89 -10.74 2.57 6.59
C GLN A 89 -10.27 2.58 8.05
N VAL A 90 -10.39 3.73 8.71
CA VAL A 90 -9.97 3.97 10.10
C VAL A 90 -11.17 4.48 10.88
N ARG A 91 -11.57 3.79 11.94
CA ARG A 91 -12.69 4.15 12.80
C ARG A 91 -12.20 4.44 14.21
N CYS A 92 -12.60 5.56 14.80
CA CYS A 92 -12.33 5.80 16.22
C CYS A 92 -13.34 5.06 17.11
N LYS A 93 -13.01 4.92 18.39
CA LYS A 93 -13.76 4.06 19.34
C LYS A 93 -14.58 4.81 20.40
N ILE A 94 -14.72 6.13 20.29
CA ILE A 94 -15.52 6.97 21.19
C ILE A 94 -16.94 7.09 20.64
N ALA A 95 -17.87 6.30 21.19
CA ALA A 95 -19.20 6.07 20.61
C ALA A 95 -20.09 7.31 20.53
N GLU A 96 -19.77 8.41 21.22
CA GLU A 96 -20.50 9.69 21.16
C GLU A 96 -19.93 10.66 20.12
N LEU A 97 -18.71 10.41 19.65
CA LEU A 97 -18.00 11.31 18.74
C LEU A 97 -17.78 10.69 17.35
N CYS A 98 -17.54 9.39 17.29
CA CYS A 98 -17.06 8.74 16.08
C CYS A 98 -18.14 8.61 15.02
N ASP A 99 -17.75 8.83 13.76
CA ASP A 99 -18.52 8.43 12.59
C ASP A 99 -18.48 6.90 12.46
N GLU A 100 -19.61 6.29 12.09
CA GLU A 100 -19.73 4.83 11.98
C GLU A 100 -18.85 4.23 10.88
N ASN A 101 -18.66 4.98 9.79
CA ASN A 101 -17.78 4.59 8.69
C ASN A 101 -16.33 5.03 8.95
N GLY A 102 -16.14 6.08 9.74
CA GLY A 102 -14.84 6.67 10.02
C GLY A 102 -14.20 7.30 8.79
N ALA A 103 -12.87 7.43 8.84
CA ALA A 103 -12.09 8.03 7.77
C ALA A 103 -11.58 6.99 6.78
N TYR A 104 -11.69 7.30 5.49
CA TYR A 104 -10.95 6.61 4.43
C TYR A 104 -9.71 7.42 4.10
N VAL A 105 -8.52 6.82 4.27
CA VAL A 105 -7.23 7.51 4.07
C VAL A 105 -6.35 6.79 3.08
N VAL A 106 -5.53 7.56 2.36
CA VAL A 106 -4.44 7.07 1.51
C VAL A 106 -3.11 7.21 2.23
N VAL A 107 -2.27 6.18 2.17
CA VAL A 107 -0.91 6.22 2.71
C VAL A 107 -0.01 7.04 1.80
N THR A 108 0.47 8.18 2.30
CA THR A 108 1.33 9.11 1.55
C THR A 108 2.64 9.42 2.25
N ASP A 109 2.82 8.94 3.48
CA ASP A 109 4.01 9.21 4.29
C ASP A 109 4.34 8.01 5.21
N TYR A 110 5.49 8.07 5.84
CA TYR A 110 5.85 7.25 7.00
C TYR A 110 5.75 8.11 8.26
N GLY A 111 5.25 7.53 9.34
CA GLY A 111 5.20 8.21 10.62
C GLY A 111 4.93 7.23 11.75
N GLU A 112 5.59 7.43 12.88
CA GLU A 112 5.49 6.56 14.05
C GLU A 112 5.35 7.38 15.33
N GLY A 113 4.53 6.88 16.26
CA GLY A 113 4.39 7.39 17.63
C GLY A 113 4.09 6.24 18.59
N ASP A 114 3.93 6.52 19.90
CA ASP A 114 3.62 5.47 20.90
C ASP A 114 2.36 4.70 20.52
N ARG A 115 2.56 3.47 20.03
CA ARG A 115 1.51 2.53 19.60
C ARG A 115 0.48 3.18 18.66
N THR A 116 0.96 4.09 17.80
CA THR A 116 0.15 4.90 16.89
C THR A 116 0.54 4.57 15.46
N ASP A 117 -0.34 3.87 14.75
CA ASP A 117 -0.09 3.46 13.37
C ASP A 117 -0.43 4.55 12.36
N PHE A 118 -1.28 5.52 12.72
CA PHE A 118 -1.77 6.56 11.81
C PHE A 118 -1.46 7.96 12.31
N ILE A 119 -0.67 8.71 11.54
CA ILE A 119 -0.48 10.15 11.71
C ILE A 119 -1.17 10.84 10.53
N MET A 120 -2.42 11.23 10.75
CA MET A 120 -3.34 11.68 9.71
C MET A 120 -3.16 13.17 9.41
N SER A 121 -3.50 13.58 8.18
CA SER A 121 -3.73 14.99 7.89
C SER A 121 -4.91 15.52 8.73
N PRO A 122 -5.01 16.83 8.98
CA PRO A 122 -6.17 17.39 9.68
C PRO A 122 -7.50 17.03 9.00
N ARG A 123 -7.56 17.02 7.65
CA ARG A 123 -8.73 16.56 6.89
C ARG A 123 -9.06 15.08 7.08
N GLY A 124 -8.05 14.22 7.16
CA GLY A 124 -8.25 12.80 7.44
C GLY A 124 -8.74 12.58 8.87
N TYR A 125 -8.11 13.23 9.84
CA TYR A 125 -8.45 13.12 11.25
C TYR A 125 -9.84 13.66 11.56
N SER A 126 -10.25 14.79 10.93
CA SER A 126 -11.58 15.35 11.13
C SER A 126 -12.70 14.40 10.70
N ARG A 127 -12.46 13.56 9.68
CA ARG A 127 -13.42 12.56 9.18
C ARG A 127 -13.63 11.37 10.12
N LEU A 128 -12.87 11.27 11.21
CA LEU A 128 -13.17 10.32 12.29
C LEU A 128 -14.42 10.72 13.08
N GLY A 129 -14.72 12.02 13.16
CA GLY A 129 -15.88 12.55 13.88
C GLY A 129 -17.16 12.54 13.03
N ARG A 130 -18.29 12.22 13.66
CA ARG A 130 -19.62 12.18 13.01
C ARG A 130 -20.14 13.53 12.51
N ASN A 131 -19.57 14.62 13.03
CA ASN A 131 -19.90 16.00 12.67
C ASN A 131 -18.77 16.93 13.14
N ALA A 132 -18.84 18.22 12.77
CA ALA A 132 -17.79 19.20 13.05
C ALA A 132 -17.50 19.37 14.56
N ASP A 133 -18.53 19.37 15.41
CA ASP A 133 -18.35 19.50 16.86
C ASP A 133 -17.65 18.28 17.46
N ALA A 134 -18.01 17.08 17.00
CA ALA A 134 -17.35 15.85 17.39
C ALA A 134 -15.89 15.81 16.90
N SER A 135 -15.63 16.23 15.66
CA SER A 135 -14.25 16.37 15.14
C SER A 135 -13.44 17.34 16.00
N ALA A 136 -13.99 18.49 16.36
CA ALA A 136 -13.33 19.47 17.24
C ALA A 136 -13.02 18.88 18.63
N GLN A 137 -13.88 18.03 19.17
CA GLN A 137 -13.59 17.28 20.40
C GLN A 137 -12.46 16.26 20.20
N LEU A 138 -12.50 15.46 19.13
CA LEU A 138 -11.42 14.52 18.80
C LEU A 138 -10.06 15.21 18.64
N PHE A 139 -10.01 16.42 18.07
CA PHE A 139 -8.78 17.21 17.98
C PHE A 139 -8.21 17.59 19.37
N LYS A 140 -9.07 17.81 20.37
CA LYS A 140 -8.65 18.09 21.76
C LYS A 140 -8.08 16.86 22.46
N TYR A 141 -8.54 15.66 22.11
CA TYR A 141 -7.94 14.41 22.60
C TYR A 141 -6.51 14.21 22.07
N GLY A 142 -6.21 14.74 20.88
CA GLY A 142 -4.90 14.60 20.24
C GLY A 142 -4.70 13.21 19.64
N VAL A 143 -4.59 12.20 20.51
CA VAL A 143 -4.44 10.80 20.14
C VAL A 143 -5.66 10.01 20.58
N VAL A 144 -6.26 9.25 19.66
CA VAL A 144 -7.47 8.44 19.93
C VAL A 144 -7.23 6.97 19.57
N ASP A 145 -7.89 6.09 20.32
CA ASP A 145 -7.94 4.68 19.97
C ASP A 145 -8.79 4.50 18.71
N VAL A 146 -8.25 3.74 17.77
CA VAL A 146 -8.89 3.43 16.50
C VAL A 146 -8.84 1.94 16.23
N GLU A 147 -9.61 1.56 15.23
CA GLU A 147 -9.48 0.29 14.56
C GLU A 147 -9.46 0.53 13.05
N TYR A 148 -8.73 -0.28 12.30
CA TYR A 148 -8.61 -0.09 10.86
C TYR A 148 -8.58 -1.39 10.08
N ARG A 149 -8.83 -1.29 8.78
CA ARG A 149 -8.64 -2.38 7.83
C ARG A 149 -8.20 -1.84 6.46
N ARG A 150 -7.49 -2.67 5.69
CA ARG A 150 -7.18 -2.36 4.29
C ARG A 150 -8.48 -2.37 3.49
N VAL A 151 -8.65 -1.40 2.60
CA VAL A 151 -9.78 -1.33 1.68
C VAL A 151 -9.30 -1.04 0.25
N PRO A 152 -10.08 -1.38 -0.79
CA PRO A 152 -9.74 -1.04 -2.17
C PRO A 152 -9.62 0.48 -2.36
N CYS A 153 -8.52 0.92 -2.97
CA CYS A 153 -8.39 2.29 -3.44
C CYS A 153 -9.28 2.52 -4.67
N ARG A 154 -10.04 3.61 -4.68
CA ARG A 154 -10.96 3.96 -5.77
C ARG A 154 -10.51 5.27 -6.42
N TYR A 155 -10.09 5.18 -7.68
CA TYR A 155 -9.68 6.34 -8.45
C TYR A 155 -10.64 6.70 -9.59
N GLY A 156 -11.73 5.97 -9.80
CA GLY A 156 -12.82 6.41 -10.68
C GLY A 156 -12.46 6.43 -12.18
N GLY A 157 -12.14 5.27 -12.75
CA GLY A 157 -11.89 5.12 -14.19
C GLY A 157 -10.48 5.52 -14.65
N TYR A 158 -9.61 5.93 -13.72
CA TYR A 158 -8.19 6.13 -14.02
C TYR A 158 -7.49 4.78 -14.16
N ASN A 159 -6.62 4.68 -15.15
CA ASN A 159 -5.59 3.65 -15.24
C ASN A 159 -4.45 3.96 -14.25
N LEU A 160 -3.61 2.95 -13.99
CA LEU A 160 -2.32 3.18 -13.35
C LEU A 160 -1.50 4.14 -14.22
N LEU A 161 -1.03 5.24 -13.64
CA LEU A 161 -0.17 6.19 -14.34
C LEU A 161 1.26 6.08 -13.86
N VAL A 162 2.19 6.36 -14.77
CA VAL A 162 3.62 6.42 -14.51
C VAL A 162 4.07 7.85 -14.74
N LYS A 163 4.54 8.52 -13.68
CA LYS A 163 5.14 9.84 -13.78
C LYS A 163 6.65 9.71 -13.79
N VAL A 164 7.33 10.36 -14.73
CA VAL A 164 8.79 10.51 -14.70
C VAL A 164 9.12 11.48 -13.56
N HIS A 165 9.91 11.03 -12.60
CA HIS A 165 10.28 11.81 -11.43
C HIS A 165 11.12 13.04 -11.83
N GLU A 166 10.95 14.14 -11.11
CA GLU A 166 11.58 15.46 -11.35
C GLU A 166 13.12 15.42 -11.33
N HIS A 167 13.69 14.38 -10.73
CA HIS A 167 15.14 14.15 -10.65
C HIS A 167 15.69 13.21 -11.72
N SER A 168 14.87 12.80 -12.68
CA SER A 168 15.32 12.04 -13.85
C SER A 168 16.21 12.91 -14.74
N ARG A 169 17.20 12.28 -15.39
CA ARG A 169 18.16 12.93 -16.29
C ARG A 169 18.29 12.12 -17.56
N SER A 170 17.51 12.48 -18.58
CA SER A 170 17.53 11.81 -19.87
C SER A 170 18.89 12.00 -20.58
N PRO A 171 19.47 10.98 -21.22
CA PRO A 171 19.00 9.58 -21.28
C PRO A 171 19.61 8.66 -20.18
N HIS A 172 20.41 9.20 -19.26
CA HIS A 172 21.31 8.41 -18.41
C HIS A 172 20.70 7.89 -17.10
N TYR A 173 19.62 8.51 -16.62
CA TYR A 173 19.02 8.15 -15.34
C TYR A 173 17.51 8.37 -15.39
N LEU A 174 16.75 7.27 -15.26
CA LEU A 174 15.30 7.32 -15.20
C LEU A 174 14.84 6.97 -13.78
N ALA A 175 14.03 7.83 -13.19
CA ALA A 175 13.25 7.52 -12.01
C ALA A 175 11.76 7.71 -12.32
N ILE A 176 10.92 6.79 -11.86
CA ILE A 176 9.48 6.83 -12.08
C ILE A 176 8.73 6.75 -10.76
N LEU A 177 7.56 7.37 -10.73
CA LEU A 177 6.60 7.38 -9.64
C LEU A 177 5.29 6.77 -10.13
N ILE A 178 4.75 5.82 -9.37
CA ILE A 178 3.48 5.15 -9.71
C ILE A 178 2.32 5.91 -9.07
N LEU A 179 1.33 6.29 -9.87
CA LEU A 179 0.11 6.99 -9.43
C LEU A 179 -1.13 6.16 -9.72
N TYR A 180 -2.21 6.43 -8.97
CA TYR A 180 -3.54 5.83 -9.16
C TYR A 180 -3.58 4.29 -9.15
N LEU A 181 -2.78 3.66 -8.28
CA LEU A 181 -2.85 2.22 -8.04
C LEU A 181 -4.17 1.84 -7.35
N ALA A 182 -5.20 1.50 -8.12
CA ALA A 182 -6.50 1.11 -7.61
C ALA A 182 -6.48 -0.29 -6.96
N GLY A 183 -7.51 -0.59 -6.16
CA GLY A 183 -7.70 -1.89 -5.52
C GLY A 183 -6.93 -2.08 -4.21
N THR A 184 -6.78 -3.35 -3.80
CA THR A 184 -6.04 -3.76 -2.60
C THR A 184 -4.63 -4.26 -2.93
N TYR A 185 -4.04 -3.72 -3.99
CA TYR A 185 -2.72 -4.12 -4.47
C TYR A 185 -1.62 -3.23 -3.92
N ASP A 186 -0.43 -3.81 -3.79
CA ASP A 186 0.83 -3.10 -3.59
C ASP A 186 1.75 -3.42 -4.78
N VAL A 187 2.53 -2.45 -5.25
CA VAL A 187 3.57 -2.70 -6.28
C VAL A 187 4.87 -3.09 -5.59
N THR A 188 5.28 -4.35 -5.75
CA THR A 188 6.49 -4.89 -5.08
C THR A 188 7.74 -4.78 -5.95
N ALA A 189 7.58 -4.75 -7.28
CA ALA A 189 8.68 -4.63 -8.23
C ALA A 189 8.23 -3.92 -9.52
N VAL A 190 9.19 -3.29 -10.19
CA VAL A 190 9.03 -2.76 -11.55
C VAL A 190 10.22 -3.20 -12.38
N GLU A 191 9.98 -3.55 -13.65
CA GLU A 191 11.03 -3.91 -14.59
C GLU A 191 10.82 -3.21 -15.91
N LEU A 192 11.93 -2.94 -16.59
CA LEU A 192 11.96 -2.39 -17.94
C LEU A 192 12.42 -3.46 -18.93
N TRP A 193 11.93 -3.39 -20.16
CA TRP A 193 12.34 -4.32 -21.22
C TRP A 193 13.66 -3.85 -21.85
N GLN A 194 14.62 -4.76 -22.01
CA GLN A 194 15.88 -4.49 -22.71
C GLN A 194 15.88 -5.21 -24.06
N GLU A 195 15.73 -4.45 -25.14
CA GLU A 195 15.67 -5.02 -26.50
C GLU A 195 16.97 -5.73 -26.89
N GLU A 196 18.13 -5.16 -26.52
CA GLU A 196 19.44 -5.74 -26.85
C GLU A 196 19.68 -7.10 -26.18
N CYS A 197 19.15 -7.29 -24.97
CA CYS A 197 19.34 -8.48 -24.15
C CYS A 197 18.14 -9.44 -24.20
N GLN A 198 17.02 -9.02 -24.80
CA GLN A 198 15.73 -9.73 -24.82
C GLN A 198 15.29 -10.16 -23.41
N GLU A 199 15.50 -9.29 -22.41
CA GLU A 199 15.20 -9.59 -21.02
C GLU A 199 14.53 -8.42 -20.28
N TRP A 200 13.88 -8.75 -19.18
CA TRP A 200 13.36 -7.75 -18.24
C TRP A 200 14.41 -7.45 -17.18
N ARG A 201 14.80 -6.18 -17.08
CA ARG A 201 15.72 -5.70 -16.05
C ARG A 201 14.98 -5.01 -14.94
N ARG A 202 15.23 -5.48 -13.72
CA ARG A 202 14.62 -4.93 -12.51
C ARG A 202 15.09 -3.51 -12.22
N MET A 203 14.14 -2.64 -11.93
CA MET A 203 14.38 -1.30 -11.38
C MET A 203 14.58 -1.40 -9.86
N ARG A 204 15.42 -0.53 -9.32
CA ARG A 204 15.61 -0.45 -7.87
C ARG A 204 14.50 0.43 -7.27
N ARG A 205 13.97 0.06 -6.10
CA ARG A 205 13.12 0.98 -5.33
C ARG A 205 14.03 2.00 -4.65
N ALA A 206 14.05 3.23 -5.14
CA ALA A 206 14.88 4.29 -4.58
C ALA A 206 14.38 4.71 -3.19
N PHE A 207 13.08 4.97 -3.09
CA PHE A 207 12.35 5.26 -1.84
C PHE A 207 10.84 5.22 -2.13
N GLY A 208 9.99 5.00 -1.13
CA GLY A 208 8.53 5.08 -1.30
C GLY A 208 8.00 4.24 -2.47
N THR A 209 7.27 4.90 -3.37
CA THR A 209 6.80 4.32 -4.66
C THR A 209 7.62 4.81 -5.86
N VAL A 210 8.84 5.31 -5.61
CA VAL A 210 9.79 5.74 -6.64
C VAL A 210 10.76 4.60 -6.98
N PHE A 211 10.81 4.26 -8.26
CA PHE A 211 11.70 3.23 -8.80
C PHE A 211 12.65 3.85 -9.81
N ASP A 212 13.93 3.46 -9.77
CA ASP A 212 14.94 4.01 -10.67
C ASP A 212 15.76 2.96 -11.41
N ALA A 213 16.33 3.42 -12.53
CA ALA A 213 17.25 2.67 -13.36
C ALA A 213 18.32 3.63 -13.91
N GLU A 214 19.58 3.28 -13.67
CA GLU A 214 20.72 3.86 -14.38
C GLU A 214 20.81 3.29 -15.78
N ASN A 215 21.20 4.13 -16.73
CA ASN A 215 21.34 3.78 -18.14
C ASN A 215 20.12 2.98 -18.65
N PRO A 216 18.91 3.56 -18.62
CA PRO A 216 17.72 2.91 -19.17
C PRO A 216 17.92 2.54 -20.66
N PRO A 217 17.12 1.61 -21.21
CA PRO A 217 17.16 1.27 -22.62
C PRO A 217 17.03 2.51 -23.50
N ARG A 218 17.69 2.49 -24.66
CA ARG A 218 17.51 3.51 -25.69
C ARG A 218 16.15 3.32 -26.36
N GLY A 219 15.53 4.42 -26.77
CA GLY A 219 14.23 4.38 -27.41
C GLY A 219 13.08 4.28 -26.42
N ASP A 220 11.95 3.78 -26.89
CA ASP A 220 10.74 3.63 -26.09
C ASP A 220 10.92 2.61 -24.96
N ILE A 221 10.50 2.98 -23.75
CA ILE A 221 10.68 2.18 -22.55
C ILE A 221 9.37 1.49 -22.22
N LYS A 222 9.40 0.16 -22.27
CA LYS A 222 8.29 -0.71 -21.88
C LYS A 222 8.46 -1.18 -20.44
N LEU A 223 7.39 -1.11 -19.65
CA LEU A 223 7.39 -1.45 -18.24
C LEU A 223 6.48 -2.65 -17.91
N ARG A 224 6.85 -3.40 -16.89
CA ARG A 224 5.95 -4.31 -16.17
C ARG A 224 6.04 -4.12 -14.66
N PHE A 225 4.95 -4.38 -13.97
CA PHE A 225 4.77 -4.17 -12.54
C PHE A 225 4.39 -5.50 -11.88
N GLN A 226 5.05 -5.83 -10.79
CA GLN A 226 4.64 -6.94 -9.94
C GLN A 226 3.65 -6.42 -8.91
N LEU A 227 2.42 -6.90 -9.01
CA LEU A 227 1.36 -6.58 -8.06
C LEU A 227 1.29 -7.69 -7.01
N SER A 228 1.11 -7.29 -5.76
CA SER A 228 0.84 -8.19 -4.65
C SER A 228 -0.50 -7.83 -4.01
N GLY A 229 -1.42 -8.80 -3.94
CA GLY A 229 -2.74 -8.66 -3.32
C GLY A 229 -3.36 -10.03 -3.06
N ASN A 230 -4.16 -10.18 -2.00
CA ASN A 230 -4.83 -11.45 -1.63
C ASN A 230 -3.89 -12.67 -1.55
N ALA A 231 -2.69 -12.49 -0.98
CA ALA A 231 -1.64 -13.50 -0.88
C ALA A 231 -1.11 -14.05 -2.22
N GLN A 232 -1.43 -13.41 -3.35
CA GLN A 232 -0.90 -13.75 -4.66
C GLN A 232 -0.02 -12.62 -5.20
N GLN A 233 0.92 -13.00 -6.06
CA GLN A 233 1.75 -12.08 -6.81
C GLN A 233 1.65 -12.40 -8.29
N TYR A 234 1.47 -11.37 -9.12
CA TYR A 234 1.42 -11.51 -10.57
C TYR A 234 1.99 -10.29 -11.26
N TRP A 235 2.43 -10.47 -12.50
CA TRP A 235 2.98 -9.41 -13.32
C TRP A 235 1.90 -8.84 -14.24
N VAL A 236 1.83 -7.52 -14.33
CA VAL A 236 1.05 -6.79 -15.34
C VAL A 236 2.01 -5.96 -16.18
N GLN A 237 1.78 -5.94 -17.48
CA GLN A 237 2.60 -5.19 -18.41
C GLN A 237 1.87 -3.95 -18.88
N SER A 238 2.58 -2.82 -18.95
CA SER A 238 2.06 -1.62 -19.59
C SER A 238 1.79 -1.89 -21.07
N LYS A 239 0.65 -1.40 -21.58
CA LYS A 239 0.36 -1.46 -23.03
C LYS A 239 1.02 -0.30 -23.76
N ASN A 240 1.05 0.86 -23.11
CA ASN A 240 1.78 2.03 -23.60
C ASN A 240 3.23 2.01 -23.11
N VAL A 241 4.05 2.82 -23.77
CA VAL A 241 5.47 3.01 -23.47
C VAL A 241 5.71 4.41 -22.90
N ILE A 242 6.82 4.58 -22.19
CA ILE A 242 7.43 5.90 -21.97
C ILE A 242 8.21 6.21 -23.25
N SER A 243 7.93 7.34 -23.90
CA SER A 243 8.54 7.69 -25.18
C SER A 243 10.04 7.95 -25.04
N ALA A 244 10.81 7.70 -26.10
CA ALA A 244 12.27 7.89 -26.11
C ALA A 244 12.76 9.29 -25.69
N ASP A 245 11.95 10.32 -25.91
CA ASP A 245 12.18 11.73 -25.61
C ASP A 245 11.58 12.16 -24.26
N TRP A 246 11.37 11.21 -23.34
CA TRP A 246 10.76 11.49 -22.04
C TRP A 246 11.46 12.63 -21.29
N GLU A 247 10.64 13.46 -20.65
CA GLU A 247 11.09 14.58 -19.83
C GLU A 247 10.72 14.38 -18.36
N ALA A 248 11.48 15.01 -17.47
CA ALA A 248 11.18 15.04 -16.05
C ALA A 248 9.80 15.67 -15.80
N GLY A 249 8.96 15.01 -14.99
CA GLY A 249 7.60 15.44 -14.71
C GLY A 249 6.53 14.94 -15.69
N ALA A 250 6.91 14.39 -16.84
CA ALA A 250 5.96 13.82 -17.81
C ALA A 250 5.16 12.65 -17.22
N VAL A 251 3.89 12.51 -17.61
CA VAL A 251 2.97 11.50 -17.11
C VAL A 251 2.48 10.63 -18.26
N TYR A 252 2.59 9.32 -18.09
CA TYR A 252 2.21 8.30 -19.07
C TYR A 252 1.11 7.41 -18.50
N ASP A 253 0.05 7.21 -19.29
CA ASP A 253 -0.98 6.23 -18.99
C ASP A 253 -0.52 4.83 -19.40
N SER A 254 -0.46 3.89 -18.45
CA SER A 254 -0.03 2.51 -18.72
C SER A 254 -1.08 1.64 -19.42
N GLN A 255 -2.35 2.08 -19.44
CA GLN A 255 -3.55 1.33 -19.79
C GLN A 255 -3.74 0.04 -18.97
N ILE A 256 -3.21 0.03 -17.75
CA ILE A 256 -3.50 -1.00 -16.75
C ILE A 256 -4.65 -0.49 -15.88
N GLN A 257 -5.82 -1.11 -16.04
CA GLN A 257 -6.98 -0.88 -15.18
C GLN A 257 -6.99 -1.91 -14.05
N LEU A 258 -7.01 -1.43 -12.81
CA LEU A 258 -7.16 -2.25 -11.60
C LEU A 258 -8.48 -1.88 -10.90
N GLY A 259 -9.08 -2.83 -10.20
CA GLY A 259 -10.41 -2.73 -9.58
C GLY A 259 -10.36 -2.49 -8.08
#